data_AF-A0A919XVQ6-F1
#
_entry.id   AF-A0A919XVQ6-F1
#
_cell.length_a   1.000
_cell.length_b   1.000
_cell.length_c   1.000
_cell.angle_alpha   90.00
_cell.angle_beta   90.00
_cell.angle_gamma   90.00
#
_symmetry.space_group_name_H-M   'P 1'
#
loop_
_entity.id
_entity.type
_entity.pdbx_description
1 polymer ?
#
loop_
_entity_poly.entity_id
_entity_poly.type
_entity_poly.pdbx_seq_one_letter_code
_entity_poly.pdbx_strand_id
1 'polypeptide(L)'
;MSITIKAHFNKQTRDSKKESMTFWVKGEDEEKEELRELSRNVVTLEIEGLGGVTVEAEYKKVNRDDKKTVLEFEVKGGTSEESSSAFYSRSGTDVTLTISKASQTVKEFREHQKKYREGLKGKIHQDGTIDVEDKNQMTLDEALEDADSDPMNGVDDKDPDELPF
;
A
#
# COMPACT_ATOMS: atom_id res chain seq x y z
N MET A 1 2.70 17.71 5.78
CA MET A 1 3.72 18.70 5.42
C MET A 1 4.33 18.30 4.09
N SER A 2 4.39 19.26 3.16
CA SER A 2 4.93 19.10 1.82
C SER A 2 5.82 20.29 1.51
N ILE A 3 7.01 20.04 0.99
CA ILE A 3 7.98 21.06 0.61
C ILE A 3 8.30 20.91 -0.87
N THR A 4 8.32 22.02 -1.60
CA THR A 4 8.73 22.06 -3.00
C THR A 4 10.10 22.74 -3.09
N ILE A 5 11.04 22.08 -3.76
CA ILE A 5 12.42 22.54 -3.94
C ILE A 5 12.85 22.39 -5.40
N LYS A 6 13.76 23.25 -5.84
CA LYS A 6 14.46 23.04 -7.11
C LYS A 6 15.71 22.21 -6.87
N ALA A 7 15.75 21.02 -7.45
CA ALA A 7 16.84 20.08 -7.26
C ALA A 7 17.31 19.51 -8.60
N HIS A 8 18.61 19.37 -8.76
CA HIS A 8 19.20 18.65 -9.87
C HIS A 8 19.13 17.15 -9.60
N PHE A 9 18.44 16.40 -10.44
CA PHE A 9 18.41 14.94 -10.31
C PHE A 9 19.72 14.34 -10.83
N ASN A 10 20.65 14.05 -9.94
CA ASN A 10 21.99 13.63 -10.33
C ASN A 10 22.03 12.19 -10.88
N LYS A 11 21.53 11.22 -10.09
CA LYS A 11 21.55 9.81 -10.50
C LYS A 11 20.49 8.98 -9.80
N GLN A 12 20.06 7.94 -10.49
CA GLN A 12 19.26 6.84 -9.93
C GLN A 12 20.09 5.56 -10.05
N THR A 13 20.15 4.78 -8.97
CA THR A 13 20.82 3.48 -8.94
C THR A 13 19.76 2.44 -8.64
N ARG A 14 19.45 1.60 -9.64
CA ARG A 14 18.55 0.45 -9.52
C ARG A 14 19.40 -0.81 -9.39
N ASP A 15 19.51 -1.32 -8.18
CA ASP A 15 20.07 -2.65 -7.88
C ASP A 15 18.90 -3.63 -7.70
N SER A 16 19.13 -4.92 -7.94
CA SER A 16 18.15 -6.01 -7.85
C SER A 16 17.44 -6.11 -6.49
N LYS A 17 17.97 -5.45 -5.45
CA LYS A 17 17.38 -5.39 -4.10
C LYS A 17 17.07 -3.98 -3.61
N LYS A 18 17.61 -2.94 -4.23
CA LYS A 18 17.59 -1.57 -3.70
C LYS A 18 17.56 -0.58 -4.84
N GLU A 19 16.61 0.33 -4.80
CA GLU A 19 16.57 1.47 -5.69
C GLU A 19 16.86 2.74 -4.90
N SER A 20 17.86 3.52 -5.32
CA SER A 20 18.26 4.76 -4.64
C SER A 20 18.31 5.92 -5.61
N MET A 21 17.88 7.09 -5.15
CA MET A 21 17.84 8.33 -5.92
C MET A 21 18.67 9.39 -5.20
N THR A 22 19.53 10.08 -5.95
CA THR A 22 20.38 11.15 -5.43
C THR A 22 20.03 12.47 -6.11
N PHE A 23 19.64 13.46 -5.31
CA PHE A 23 19.34 14.81 -5.78
C PHE A 23 20.36 15.81 -5.21
N TRP A 24 20.68 16.84 -5.98
CA TRP A 24 21.52 17.96 -5.55
C TRP A 24 20.69 19.23 -5.51
N VAL A 25 20.58 19.82 -4.33
CA VAL A 25 19.96 21.12 -4.14
C VAL A 25 21.06 22.17 -4.14
N LYS A 26 20.79 23.33 -4.74
CA LYS A 26 21.67 24.50 -4.75
C LYS A 26 20.86 25.76 -4.45
N GLY A 27 21.42 26.67 -3.65
CA GLY A 27 20.84 28.00 -3.41
C GLY A 27 20.00 28.09 -2.14
N GLU A 28 18.99 28.98 -2.13
CA GLU A 28 18.15 29.29 -0.97
C GLU A 28 17.38 28.07 -0.42
N ASP A 29 17.08 27.09 -1.27
CA ASP A 29 16.39 25.86 -0.87
C ASP A 29 17.25 24.95 0.04
N GLU A 30 18.56 25.14 0.13
CA GLU A 30 19.44 24.38 1.04
C GLU A 30 19.24 24.72 2.53
N GLU A 31 18.72 25.91 2.82
CA GLU A 31 18.58 26.41 4.19
C GLU A 31 17.24 26.03 4.82
N LYS A 32 16.33 25.42 4.04
CA LYS A 32 15.03 25.00 4.53
C LYS A 32 15.19 23.92 5.60
N GLU A 33 14.89 24.29 6.85
CA GLU A 33 14.99 23.42 8.03
C GLU A 33 14.08 22.18 7.90
N GLU A 34 12.99 22.31 7.16
CA GLU A 34 12.05 21.24 6.79
C GLU A 34 12.73 20.05 6.11
N LEU A 35 13.79 20.26 5.31
CA LEU A 35 14.56 19.15 4.70
C LEU A 35 15.28 18.31 5.75
N ARG A 36 15.73 18.95 6.84
CA ARG A 36 16.37 18.24 7.97
C ARG A 36 15.32 17.49 8.77
N GLU A 37 14.15 18.08 9.00
CA GLU A 37 13.06 17.43 9.71
C GLU A 37 12.52 16.20 8.98
N LEU A 38 12.44 16.27 7.64
CA LEU A 38 12.02 15.15 6.81
C LEU A 38 13.08 14.06 6.67
N SER A 39 14.34 14.33 7.06
CA SER A 39 15.39 13.31 7.03
C SER A 39 15.04 12.12 7.95
N ARG A 40 15.38 10.91 7.50
CA ARG A 40 15.05 9.61 8.14
C ARG A 40 13.57 9.26 8.21
N ASN A 41 12.70 10.00 7.52
CA ASN A 41 11.29 9.65 7.37
C ASN A 41 11.00 9.02 6.01
N VAL A 42 9.87 8.30 5.92
CA VAL A 42 9.30 7.90 4.65
C VAL A 42 8.59 9.10 4.03
N VAL A 43 8.94 9.39 2.77
CA VAL A 43 8.44 10.53 2.02
C VAL A 43 7.92 10.07 0.67
N THR A 44 6.93 10.79 0.17
CA THR A 44 6.43 10.67 -1.18
C THR A 44 7.07 11.75 -2.02
N LEU A 45 7.77 11.34 -3.07
CA LEU A 45 8.46 12.19 -4.02
C LEU A 45 7.57 12.38 -5.25
N GLU A 46 7.38 13.62 -5.67
CA GLU A 46 6.68 13.97 -6.91
C GLU A 46 7.56 14.95 -7.70
N ILE A 47 7.75 14.68 -8.99
CA ILE A 47 8.49 15.56 -9.89
C ILE A 47 7.50 16.30 -10.79
N GLU A 48 7.62 17.62 -10.84
CA GLU A 48 6.83 18.46 -11.74
C GLU A 48 7.14 18.12 -13.21
N GLY A 49 6.11 17.92 -14.03
CA GLY A 49 6.26 17.55 -15.46
C GLY A 49 6.22 16.06 -15.77
N LEU A 50 5.89 15.22 -14.79
CA LEU A 50 5.60 13.78 -14.95
C LEU A 50 4.11 13.43 -14.80
N GLY A 51 3.22 14.42 -14.72
CA GLY A 51 1.77 14.19 -14.72
C GLY A 51 1.21 13.61 -13.41
N GLY A 52 1.84 13.88 -12.26
CA GLY A 52 1.37 13.42 -10.95
C GLY A 52 1.88 12.04 -10.55
N VAL A 53 2.94 11.53 -11.19
CA VAL A 53 3.60 10.28 -10.78
C VAL A 53 4.31 10.49 -9.45
N THR A 54 3.91 9.72 -8.44
CA THR A 54 4.48 9.76 -7.09
C THR A 54 5.28 8.49 -6.78
N VAL A 55 6.44 8.64 -6.14
CA VAL A 55 7.31 7.54 -5.70
C VAL A 55 7.43 7.56 -4.19
N GLU A 56 7.19 6.43 -3.52
CA GLU A 56 7.42 6.32 -2.09
C GLU A 56 8.86 5.91 -1.79
N ALA A 57 9.59 6.75 -1.06
CA ALA A 57 10.98 6.53 -0.72
C ALA A 57 11.29 6.89 0.73
N GLU A 58 12.26 6.20 1.31
CA GLU A 58 12.85 6.56 2.58
C GLU A 58 13.92 7.62 2.38
N TYR A 59 13.79 8.76 3.07
CA TYR A 59 14.81 9.79 3.05
C TYR A 59 15.97 9.40 3.96
N LYS A 60 17.02 8.80 3.38
CA LYS A 60 18.09 8.16 4.14
C LYS A 60 19.02 9.15 4.83
N LYS A 61 19.53 10.12 4.07
CA LYS A 61 20.45 11.14 4.60
C LYS A 61 20.43 12.42 3.79
N VAL A 62 20.67 13.51 4.49
CA VAL A 62 21.01 14.82 3.92
C VAL A 62 22.48 15.09 4.18
N ASN A 63 23.22 15.46 3.14
CA ASN A 63 24.63 15.86 3.27
C ASN A 63 24.80 17.27 2.74
N ARG A 64 25.00 18.24 3.64
CA ARG A 64 25.24 19.65 3.28
C ARG A 64 26.73 19.82 3.04
N ASP A 65 27.09 20.11 1.80
CA ASP A 65 28.44 20.51 1.39
C ASP A 65 28.39 22.00 1.03
N ASP A 66 29.52 22.71 1.12
CA ASP A 66 29.59 24.17 0.94
C ASP A 66 29.17 24.64 -0.46
N LYS A 67 29.04 23.71 -1.41
CA LYS A 67 28.67 23.96 -2.80
C LYS A 67 27.31 23.40 -3.21
N LYS A 68 26.78 22.44 -2.45
CA LYS A 68 25.55 21.73 -2.77
C LYS A 68 25.07 20.91 -1.58
N THR A 69 23.77 20.79 -1.44
CA THR A 69 23.18 19.81 -0.52
C THR A 69 22.78 18.54 -1.27
N VAL A 70 23.30 17.39 -0.85
CA VAL A 70 22.98 16.08 -1.43
C VAL A 70 21.88 15.42 -0.63
N LEU A 71 20.77 15.11 -1.29
CA LEU A 71 19.66 14.34 -0.74
C LEU A 71 19.73 12.90 -1.27
N GLU A 72 19.79 11.92 -0.38
CA GLU A 72 19.78 10.50 -0.75
C GLU A 72 18.46 9.85 -0.29
N PHE A 73 17.72 9.31 -1.25
CA PHE A 73 16.46 8.59 -1.02
C PHE A 73 16.63 7.11 -1.41
N GLU A 74 16.02 6.21 -0.65
CA GLU A 74 15.99 4.77 -0.92
C GLU A 74 14.52 4.36 -1.12
N VAL A 75 14.16 3.99 -2.36
CA VAL A 75 12.80 3.56 -2.72
C VAL A 75 12.54 2.20 -2.08
N LYS A 76 11.45 2.09 -1.31
CA LYS A 76 11.03 0.80 -0.74
C LYS A 76 10.18 0.06 -1.77
N GLY A 77 10.42 -1.25 -1.89
CA GLY A 77 9.68 -2.11 -2.82
C GLY A 77 8.18 -2.01 -2.58
N GLY A 78 7.43 -1.70 -3.64
CA GLY A 78 6.01 -1.35 -3.59
C GLY A 78 5.62 -0.21 -4.53
N THR A 79 6.60 0.58 -5.00
CA THR A 79 6.38 1.58 -6.05
C THR A 79 6.21 0.89 -7.40
N SER A 80 5.17 1.27 -8.16
CA SER A 80 4.93 0.72 -9.52
C SER A 80 6.15 0.97 -10.40
N GLU A 81 6.59 -0.03 -11.17
CA GLU A 81 7.75 0.06 -12.07
C GLU A 81 7.61 1.20 -13.09
N GLU A 82 6.37 1.54 -13.44
CA GLU A 82 6.02 2.67 -14.31
C GLU A 82 6.46 4.00 -13.67
N SER A 83 6.24 4.16 -12.37
CA SER A 83 6.68 5.33 -11.60
C SER A 83 8.20 5.43 -11.52
N SER A 84 8.88 4.32 -11.19
CA SER A 84 10.35 4.31 -11.10
C SER A 84 11.03 4.54 -12.45
N SER A 85 10.46 4.02 -13.55
CA SER A 85 10.99 4.22 -14.91
C SER A 85 10.75 5.64 -15.42
N ALA A 86 9.59 6.23 -15.11
CA ALA A 86 9.29 7.62 -15.44
C ALA A 86 10.24 8.58 -14.71
N PHE A 87 10.59 8.32 -13.45
CA PHE A 87 11.62 9.07 -12.74
C PHE A 87 13.00 8.89 -13.40
N TYR A 88 13.37 7.67 -13.78
CA TYR A 88 14.65 7.41 -14.44
C TYR A 88 14.84 8.21 -15.72
N SER A 89 13.76 8.43 -16.48
CA SER A 89 13.79 9.25 -17.70
C SER A 89 14.20 10.71 -17.46
N ARG A 90 14.04 11.22 -16.23
CA ARG A 90 14.40 12.58 -15.81
C ARG A 90 15.74 12.65 -15.08
N SER A 91 16.46 11.53 -14.95
CA SER A 91 17.80 11.53 -14.37
C SER A 91 18.76 12.36 -15.23
N GLY A 92 19.61 13.15 -14.57
CA GLY A 92 20.54 14.10 -15.19
C GLY A 92 19.94 15.47 -15.54
N THR A 93 18.70 15.77 -15.13
CA THR A 93 18.04 17.06 -15.41
C THR A 93 17.70 17.83 -14.14
N ASP A 94 17.59 19.15 -14.26
CA ASP A 94 17.06 20.02 -13.20
C ASP A 94 15.55 19.85 -13.11
N VAL A 95 15.06 19.49 -11.91
CA VAL A 95 13.66 19.18 -11.66
C VAL A 95 13.13 19.98 -10.46
N THR A 96 11.86 20.35 -10.52
CA THR A 96 11.14 20.79 -9.33
C THR A 96 10.64 19.55 -8.59
N LEU A 97 11.19 19.29 -7.42
CA LEU A 97 10.85 18.14 -6.59
C LEU A 97 9.94 18.59 -5.44
N THR A 98 8.77 17.98 -5.35
CA THR A 98 7.88 18.09 -4.19
C THR A 98 8.09 16.88 -3.30
N ILE A 99 8.52 17.12 -2.07
CA ILE A 99 8.73 16.11 -1.03
C ILE A 99 7.59 16.26 -0.03
N SER A 100 6.73 15.25 0.03
CA SER A 100 5.64 15.20 1.00
C SER A 100 5.93 14.13 2.04
N LYS A 101 5.72 14.43 3.32
CA LYS A 101 5.78 13.38 4.35
C LYS A 101 4.68 12.36 4.06
N ALA A 102 5.05 11.10 3.86
CA ALA A 102 4.06 10.05 3.61
C ALA A 102 3.17 9.95 4.87
N SER A 103 1.88 10.28 4.72
CA SER A 103 0.92 10.31 5.83
C SER A 103 0.24 8.96 6.06
N GLN A 104 0.75 7.86 5.49
CA GLN A 104 0.33 6.55 5.95
C GLN A 104 0.94 6.29 7.33
N THR A 105 0.30 6.88 8.33
CA THR A 105 0.36 6.39 9.68
C THR A 105 -0.13 4.95 9.68
N VAL A 106 0.38 4.14 10.62
CA VAL A 106 -0.12 2.78 10.89
C VAL A 106 -1.66 2.74 10.99
N LYS A 107 -2.30 3.87 11.29
CA LYS A 107 -3.74 4.07 11.36
C LYS A 107 -4.45 3.95 10.01
N GLU A 108 -3.93 4.57 8.94
CA GLU A 108 -4.50 4.46 7.59
C GLU A 108 -4.30 3.05 7.01
N PHE A 109 -3.14 2.42 7.28
CA PHE A 109 -2.92 1.01 6.94
C PHE A 109 -3.90 0.06 7.68
N ARG A 110 -4.18 0.34 8.97
CA ARG A 110 -5.20 -0.40 9.75
C ARG A 110 -6.63 -0.15 9.27
N GLU A 111 -6.94 1.06 8.78
CA GLU A 111 -8.23 1.39 8.18
C GLU A 111 -8.42 0.72 6.81
N HIS A 112 -7.36 0.65 6.00
CA HIS A 112 -7.37 -0.10 4.75
C HIS A 112 -7.56 -1.60 5.00
N GLN A 113 -6.86 -2.19 5.98
CA GLN A 113 -7.13 -3.57 6.43
C GLN A 113 -8.56 -3.76 6.96
N LYS A 114 -9.13 -2.76 7.65
CA LYS A 114 -10.54 -2.80 8.09
C LYS A 114 -11.50 -2.79 6.91
N LYS A 115 -11.21 -2.02 5.87
CA LYS A 115 -12.05 -1.90 4.66
C LYS A 115 -12.10 -3.19 3.84
N TYR A 116 -10.99 -3.94 3.76
CA TYR A 116 -10.96 -5.28 3.17
C TYR A 116 -11.44 -6.40 4.12
N ARG A 117 -11.77 -6.07 5.37
CA ARG A 117 -12.36 -6.98 6.37
C ARG A 117 -13.90 -6.86 6.43
N GLU A 118 -14.53 -6.44 5.34
CA GLU A 118 -15.99 -6.58 5.17
C GLU A 118 -16.35 -8.04 4.82
N GLY A 119 -16.03 -8.96 5.73
CA GLY A 119 -16.69 -10.27 5.80
C GLY A 119 -17.80 -10.22 6.85
N LEU A 120 -18.74 -11.17 6.80
CA LEU A 120 -19.74 -11.37 7.86
C LEU A 120 -19.01 -11.51 9.21
N LYS A 121 -19.30 -10.61 10.14
CA LYS A 121 -18.72 -10.64 11.48
C LYS A 121 -19.43 -11.74 12.26
N GLY A 122 -18.69 -12.78 12.63
CA GLY A 122 -19.15 -13.79 13.57
C GLY A 122 -18.33 -13.79 14.86
N LYS A 123 -18.94 -14.20 15.97
CA LYS A 123 -18.21 -14.56 17.19
C LYS A 123 -17.82 -16.02 17.08
N ILE A 124 -16.52 -16.30 17.16
CA ILE A 124 -16.00 -17.67 17.22
C ILE A 124 -15.94 -18.07 18.69
N HIS A 125 -16.66 -19.13 19.05
CA HIS A 125 -16.62 -19.70 20.39
C HIS A 125 -15.42 -20.65 20.54
N GLN A 126 -15.06 -20.98 21.77
CA GLN A 126 -13.90 -21.82 22.08
C GLN A 126 -14.06 -23.27 21.60
N ASP A 127 -15.29 -23.69 21.34
CA ASP A 127 -15.67 -24.99 20.75
C ASP A 127 -15.53 -25.02 19.21
N GLY A 128 -15.17 -23.90 18.59
CA GLY A 128 -15.03 -23.79 17.13
C GLY A 128 -16.34 -23.48 16.39
N THR A 129 -17.45 -23.27 17.10
CA THR A 129 -18.70 -22.79 16.50
C THR A 129 -18.63 -21.29 16.22
N ILE A 130 -19.40 -20.83 15.23
CA ILE A 130 -19.39 -19.44 14.77
C ILE A 130 -20.83 -18.91 14.78
N ASP A 131 -21.10 -17.95 15.65
CA ASP A 131 -22.36 -17.21 15.67
C ASP A 131 -22.27 -16.02 14.73
N VAL A 132 -23.13 -16.01 13.71
CA VAL A 132 -23.18 -14.93 12.71
C VAL A 132 -24.58 -14.29 12.75
N GLU A 133 -24.63 -12.96 12.88
CA GLU A 133 -25.90 -12.19 12.91
C GLU A 133 -26.43 -11.93 11.48
N ASP A 134 -26.54 -12.96 10.63
CA ASP A 134 -27.16 -12.85 9.30
C ASP A 134 -28.61 -13.35 9.35
N LYS A 135 -29.56 -12.50 8.95
CA LYS A 135 -31.00 -12.81 8.93
C LYS A 135 -31.40 -13.84 7.88
N ASN A 136 -30.53 -14.10 6.89
CA ASN A 136 -30.76 -15.10 5.87
C ASN A 136 -30.04 -16.44 6.16
N GLN A 137 -29.36 -16.55 7.30
CA GLN A 137 -28.66 -17.77 7.70
C GLN A 137 -29.43 -18.45 8.85
N MET A 138 -29.91 -19.68 8.60
CA MET A 138 -30.51 -20.51 9.64
C MET A 138 -29.45 -20.92 10.66
N THR A 139 -29.83 -20.92 11.93
CA THR A 139 -29.01 -21.49 13.00
C THR A 139 -29.09 -23.02 12.99
N LEU A 140 -28.08 -23.69 13.56
CA LEU A 140 -28.08 -25.15 13.67
C LEU A 140 -29.30 -25.66 14.48
N ASP A 141 -29.73 -24.90 15.47
CA ASP A 141 -30.89 -25.22 16.29
C ASP A 141 -32.19 -25.11 15.49
N GLU A 142 -32.35 -24.07 14.66
CA GLU A 142 -33.49 -23.94 13.75
C GLU A 142 -33.50 -25.04 12.67
N ALA A 143 -32.33 -25.46 12.16
CA ALA A 143 -32.22 -26.55 11.20
C ALA A 143 -32.54 -27.93 11.81
N LEU A 144 -32.30 -28.11 13.11
CA LEU A 144 -32.66 -29.32 13.85
C LEU A 144 -34.14 -29.36 14.23
N GLU A 145 -34.77 -28.21 14.46
CA GLU A 145 -36.21 -28.11 14.69
C GLU A 145 -37.02 -28.35 13.41
N ASP A 146 -36.48 -28.01 12.24
CA ASP A 146 -37.05 -28.33 10.92
C ASP A 146 -36.72 -29.76 10.42
N ALA A 147 -36.21 -30.64 11.28
CA ALA A 147 -35.82 -32.02 10.93
C ALA A 147 -36.97 -32.94 10.46
N ASP A 148 -38.23 -32.50 10.56
CA ASP A 148 -39.37 -33.17 9.90
C ASP A 148 -39.41 -32.90 8.37
N SER A 149 -38.55 -32.01 7.87
CA SER A 149 -38.34 -31.73 6.45
C SER A 149 -36.99 -32.26 5.97
N ASP A 150 -36.74 -33.56 6.17
CA ASP A 150 -35.62 -34.24 5.53
C ASP A 150 -35.69 -33.99 4.00
N PRO A 151 -34.71 -33.31 3.40
CA PRO A 151 -34.70 -33.01 1.96
C PRO A 151 -34.60 -34.28 1.09
N MET A 152 -34.33 -35.44 1.70
CA MET A 152 -34.32 -36.76 1.06
C MET A 152 -35.62 -37.54 1.30
N ASN A 153 -36.59 -37.00 2.03
CA ASN A 153 -37.88 -37.67 2.27
C ASN A 153 -38.68 -37.76 0.96
N GLY A 154 -38.71 -38.96 0.37
CA GLY A 154 -39.35 -39.23 -0.92
C GLY A 154 -38.38 -39.56 -2.06
N VAL A 155 -37.07 -39.60 -1.80
CA VAL A 155 -36.11 -40.22 -2.73
C VAL A 155 -36.19 -41.73 -2.53
N ASP A 156 -36.88 -42.41 -3.46
CA ASP A 156 -36.97 -43.87 -3.51
C ASP A 156 -35.54 -44.43 -3.68
N ASP A 157 -35.09 -45.32 -2.77
CA ASP A 157 -33.82 -46.05 -2.82
C ASP A 157 -33.79 -47.05 -4.00
N LYS A 158 -34.09 -46.59 -5.23
CA LYS A 158 -33.92 -47.40 -6.43
C LYS A 158 -32.45 -47.35 -6.84
N ASP A 159 -31.98 -48.53 -7.24
CA ASP A 159 -30.60 -48.86 -7.59
C ASP A 159 -29.87 -47.68 -8.27
N PRO A 160 -28.69 -47.27 -7.80
CA PRO A 160 -27.96 -46.10 -8.33
C PRO A 160 -27.53 -46.23 -9.81
N ASP A 161 -27.77 -47.38 -10.44
CA ASP A 161 -27.46 -47.69 -11.83
C ASP A 161 -28.66 -47.55 -12.80
N GLU A 162 -29.87 -47.23 -12.32
CA GLU A 162 -31.04 -47.05 -13.20
C GLU A 162 -31.27 -45.57 -13.57
N LEU A 163 -30.55 -45.09 -14.58
CA LEU A 163 -30.78 -43.76 -15.16
C LEU A 163 -32.07 -43.74 -16.01
N PRO A 164 -32.91 -42.68 -15.92
CA PRO A 164 -34.15 -42.59 -16.68
C PRO A 164 -33.86 -42.39 -18.18
N PHE A 165 -34.38 -43.27 -19.03
CA PHE A 165 -34.50 -43.10 -20.49
C PHE A 165 -35.95 -42.81 -20.88
#